data_AF-A0A2G6FFK0-F1
#
_entry.id   AF-A0A2G6FFK0-F1
#
_cell.length_a   1.000
_cell.length_b   1.000
_cell.length_c   1.000
_cell.angle_alpha   90.00
_cell.angle_beta   90.00
_cell.angle_gamma   90.00
#
_symmetry.space_group_name_H-M   'P 1'
#
loop_
_entity.id
_entity.type
_entity.pdbx_description
1 polymer ?
#
loop_
_entity_poly.entity_id
_entity_poly.type
_entity_poly.pdbx_seq_one_letter_code
_entity_poly.pdbx_strand_id
1 'polypeptide(L)'
;MVGRINGKTVVPYFDRSQIDGDNALDGRAPVLAWVDDPVALFFLHVQGSGKIALDNGDLINVHYHLTNGHPYRSIGRVLIEEGIIPREKMSMQAIRSYLDAHPEIPKKCVPFSTTIPVMCFSNSKMTARWAF
;
A
#
# COMPACT_ATOMS: atom_id res chain seq x y z
N MET A 1 -15.57 -5.44 -11.35
CA MET A 1 -16.02 -5.79 -9.99
C MET A 1 -15.13 -6.91 -9.49
N VAL A 2 -14.49 -6.74 -8.33
CA VAL A 2 -13.65 -7.78 -7.70
C VAL A 2 -14.35 -8.24 -6.43
N GLY A 3 -14.37 -9.55 -6.19
CA GLY A 3 -15.08 -10.15 -5.08
C GLY A 3 -14.50 -11.51 -4.72
N ARG A 4 -14.91 -12.03 -3.57
CA ARG A 4 -14.56 -13.37 -3.09
C ARG A 4 -15.83 -14.21 -2.94
N ILE A 5 -15.70 -15.51 -3.11
CA ILE A 5 -16.82 -16.45 -2.92
C ILE A 5 -16.92 -16.78 -1.43
N ASN A 6 -18.11 -16.60 -0.86
CA ASN A 6 -18.47 -17.07 0.47
C ASN A 6 -19.67 -18.03 0.34
N GLY A 7 -19.37 -19.33 0.35
CA GLY A 7 -20.35 -20.39 0.08
C GLY A 7 -20.92 -20.28 -1.34
N LYS A 8 -22.19 -19.88 -1.46
CA LYS A 8 -22.89 -19.70 -2.75
C LYS A 8 -23.03 -18.23 -3.17
N THR A 9 -22.41 -17.31 -2.45
CA THR A 9 -22.54 -15.86 -2.68
C THR A 9 -21.21 -15.23 -3.03
N VAL A 10 -21.26 -14.18 -3.86
CA VAL A 10 -20.10 -13.31 -4.13
C VAL A 10 -20.19 -12.11 -3.21
N VAL A 11 -19.17 -11.91 -2.39
CA VAL A 11 -19.03 -10.76 -1.48
C VAL A 11 -17.84 -9.90 -1.90
N PRO A 12 -17.79 -8.61 -1.53
CA PRO A 12 -16.61 -7.78 -1.78
C PRO A 12 -15.33 -8.42 -1.27
N TYR A 13 -14.22 -8.15 -1.96
CA TYR A 13 -12.91 -8.57 -1.49
C TYR A 13 -12.55 -7.85 -0.19
N PHE A 14 -11.54 -8.34 0.53
CA PHE A 14 -11.12 -7.71 1.79
C PHE A 14 -10.70 -6.25 1.58
N ASP A 15 -11.13 -5.39 2.49
CA ASP A 15 -10.63 -4.02 2.57
C ASP A 15 -9.22 -3.96 3.19
N ARG A 16 -8.61 -2.78 3.19
CA ARG A 16 -7.24 -2.62 3.71
C ARG A 16 -7.14 -2.84 5.21
N SER A 17 -8.15 -2.46 5.99
CA SER A 17 -8.16 -2.71 7.43
C SER A 17 -8.20 -4.20 7.76
N GLN A 18 -8.93 -4.99 6.99
CA GLN A 18 -8.98 -6.44 7.14
C GLN A 18 -7.68 -7.11 6.70
N ILE A 19 -7.04 -6.60 5.64
CA ILE A 19 -5.76 -7.13 5.15
C ILE A 19 -4.63 -6.86 6.14
N ASP A 20 -4.47 -5.61 6.58
CA ASP A 20 -3.34 -5.19 7.43
C ASP A 20 -3.60 -5.40 8.93
N GLY A 21 -4.84 -5.23 9.39
CA GLY A 21 -5.21 -5.28 10.80
C GLY A 21 -5.60 -6.68 11.26
N ASP A 22 -6.47 -7.35 10.49
CA ASP A 22 -7.01 -8.66 10.84
C ASP A 22 -6.22 -9.83 10.21
N ASN A 23 -5.14 -9.52 9.48
CA ASN A 23 -4.32 -10.49 8.74
C ASN A 23 -5.17 -11.42 7.84
N ALA A 24 -6.20 -10.88 7.18
CA ALA A 24 -7.16 -11.68 6.42
C ALA A 24 -6.55 -12.48 5.25
N LEU A 25 -5.31 -12.16 4.85
CA LEU A 25 -4.56 -12.85 3.80
C LEU A 25 -3.56 -13.89 4.32
N ASP A 26 -3.41 -14.05 5.63
CA ASP A 26 -2.47 -15.03 6.21
C ASP A 26 -2.77 -16.44 5.72
N GLY A 27 -1.74 -17.07 5.14
CA GLY A 27 -1.84 -18.40 4.55
C GLY A 27 -2.68 -18.48 3.26
N ARG A 28 -3.19 -17.37 2.74
CA ARG A 28 -4.02 -17.30 1.51
C ARG A 28 -3.33 -16.61 0.35
N ALA A 29 -2.36 -15.74 0.62
CA ALA A 29 -1.57 -15.05 -0.40
C ALA A 29 -0.06 -15.23 -0.13
N PRO A 30 0.75 -15.46 -1.17
CA PRO A 30 2.20 -15.41 -1.04
C PRO A 30 2.68 -13.97 -0.82
N VAL A 31 3.64 -13.80 0.09
CA VAL A 31 4.31 -12.53 0.40
C VAL A 31 5.62 -12.44 -0.39
N LEU A 32 5.90 -11.31 -1.08
CA LEU A 32 7.19 -11.14 -1.80
C LEU A 32 8.27 -10.87 -0.79
N ALA A 33 8.05 -9.78 -0.06
CA ALA A 33 9.06 -9.03 0.64
C ALA A 33 8.35 -8.19 1.67
N TRP A 34 9.05 -7.89 2.75
CA TRP A 34 8.62 -6.93 3.75
C TRP A 34 9.40 -5.65 3.49
N VAL A 35 8.71 -4.51 3.50
CA VAL A 35 9.32 -3.21 3.26
C VAL A 35 9.31 -2.43 4.56
N ASP A 36 10.46 -1.87 4.93
CA ASP A 36 10.62 -1.15 6.21
C ASP A 36 10.08 0.28 6.13
N ASP A 37 9.91 0.80 4.92
CA ASP A 37 9.39 2.13 4.64
C ASP A 37 7.92 2.06 4.14
N PRO A 38 6.94 2.31 5.00
CA PRO A 38 5.52 2.31 4.62
C PRO A 38 5.17 3.42 3.63
N VAL A 39 5.94 4.52 3.63
CA VAL A 39 5.75 5.66 2.72
C VAL A 39 6.19 5.26 1.32
N ALA A 40 7.38 4.65 1.19
CA ALA A 40 7.85 4.12 -0.09
C ALA A 40 6.94 3.01 -0.63
N LEU A 41 6.45 2.12 0.24
CA LEU A 41 5.46 1.10 -0.15
C LEU A 41 4.16 1.73 -0.67
N PHE A 42 3.68 2.81 -0.03
CA PHE A 42 2.53 3.57 -0.54
C PHE A 42 2.79 4.15 -1.92
N PHE A 43 3.97 4.77 -2.14
CA PHE A 43 4.32 5.30 -3.45
C PHE A 43 4.42 4.21 -4.53
N LEU A 44 4.98 3.04 -4.19
CA LEU A 44 4.99 1.89 -5.07
C LEU A 44 3.58 1.47 -5.50
N HIS A 45 2.61 1.48 -4.57
CA HIS A 45 1.21 1.23 -4.88
C HIS A 45 0.60 2.28 -5.81
N VAL A 46 0.88 3.56 -5.58
CA VAL A 46 0.37 4.67 -6.42
C VAL A 46 0.93 4.61 -7.83
N GLN A 47 2.22 4.29 -7.99
CA GLN A 47 2.86 4.17 -9.30
C GLN A 47 2.49 2.85 -10.02
N GLY A 48 2.12 1.81 -9.26
CA GLY A 48 1.75 0.51 -9.79
C GLY A 48 2.92 -0.34 -10.29
N SER A 49 4.15 0.15 -10.23
CA SER A 49 5.35 -0.65 -10.51
C SER A 49 6.58 -0.02 -9.86
N GLY A 50 7.64 -0.80 -9.70
CA GLY A 50 8.90 -0.32 -9.15
C GLY A 50 9.91 -1.43 -8.91
N LYS A 51 10.94 -1.11 -8.14
CA LYS A 51 11.99 -2.04 -7.73
C LYS A 51 12.10 -2.11 -6.23
N ILE A 52 12.32 -3.30 -5.73
CA ILE A 52 12.52 -3.61 -4.32
C ILE A 52 13.95 -4.10 -4.17
N ALA A 53 14.78 -3.37 -3.43
CA ALA A 53 16.14 -3.78 -3.12
C ALA A 53 16.16 -4.56 -1.80
N LEU A 54 16.52 -5.83 -1.89
CA LEU A 54 16.62 -6.72 -0.75
C LEU A 54 17.94 -6.52 0.00
N ASP A 55 17.98 -6.89 1.27
CA ASP A 55 19.19 -6.76 2.10
C ASP A 55 20.38 -7.60 1.63
N ASN A 56 20.17 -8.62 0.80
CA ASN A 56 21.25 -9.39 0.18
C ASN A 56 21.85 -8.71 -1.08
N GLY A 57 21.35 -7.54 -1.47
CA GLY A 57 21.77 -6.82 -2.66
C GLY A 57 21.00 -7.18 -3.93
N ASP A 58 20.06 -8.13 -3.88
CA ASP A 58 19.22 -8.46 -5.03
C ASP A 58 18.16 -7.38 -5.27
N LEU A 59 17.77 -7.22 -6.54
CA LEU A 59 16.71 -6.33 -6.97
C LEU A 59 15.55 -7.15 -7.52
N ILE A 60 14.36 -6.93 -6.98
CA ILE A 60 13.11 -7.50 -7.50
C ILE A 60 12.35 -6.41 -8.27
N ASN A 61 12.06 -6.68 -9.55
CA ASN A 61 11.13 -5.85 -10.33
C ASN A 61 9.70 -6.26 -9.99
N VAL A 62 8.87 -5.26 -9.70
CA VAL A 62 7.48 -5.48 -9.31
C VAL A 62 6.52 -4.69 -10.19
N HIS A 63 5.43 -5.33 -10.56
CA HIS A 63 4.39 -4.75 -11.41
C HIS A 63 3.01 -5.01 -10.83
N TYR A 64 2.08 -4.09 -11.12
CA TYR A 64 0.68 -4.19 -10.78
C TYR A 64 0.07 -5.47 -11.35
N HIS A 65 -0.67 -6.18 -10.52
CA HIS A 65 -1.41 -7.37 -10.92
C HIS A 65 -2.93 -7.13 -10.90
N LEU A 66 -3.50 -6.89 -9.72
CA LEU A 66 -4.95 -6.75 -9.51
C LEU A 66 -5.23 -5.85 -8.31
N THR A 67 -6.45 -5.32 -8.22
CA THR A 67 -6.98 -4.52 -7.10
C THR A 67 -8.05 -5.26 -6.31
N ASN A 68 -8.19 -4.94 -5.02
CA ASN A 68 -9.30 -5.43 -4.17
C ASN A 68 -10.67 -4.85 -4.57
N GLY A 69 -10.70 -3.89 -5.50
CA GLY A 69 -11.93 -3.34 -6.08
C GLY A 69 -12.65 -2.30 -5.24
N HIS A 70 -12.09 -1.90 -4.09
CA HIS A 70 -12.61 -0.81 -3.27
C HIS A 70 -12.14 0.55 -3.80
N PRO A 71 -12.86 1.66 -3.54
CA PRO A 71 -12.54 2.98 -4.10
C PRO A 71 -11.28 3.61 -3.45
N TYR A 72 -10.52 4.37 -4.24
CA TYR A 72 -9.28 5.00 -3.78
C TYR A 72 -9.61 6.28 -3.04
N ARG A 73 -9.09 6.42 -1.81
CA ARG A 73 -9.05 7.71 -1.12
C ARG A 73 -7.65 8.29 -1.21
N SER A 74 -7.55 9.50 -1.75
CA SER A 74 -6.28 10.22 -1.88
C SER A 74 -5.80 10.71 -0.51
N ILE A 75 -4.60 10.30 -0.10
CA ILE A 75 -3.94 10.84 1.11
C ILE A 75 -3.78 12.35 0.99
N GLY A 76 -3.37 12.86 -0.17
CA GLY A 76 -3.25 14.31 -0.38
C GLY A 76 -4.59 15.04 -0.15
N ARG A 77 -5.71 14.44 -0.55
CA ARG A 77 -7.04 15.02 -0.28
C ARG A 77 -7.36 15.03 1.21
N VAL A 78 -7.05 13.95 1.93
CA VAL A 78 -7.24 13.88 3.39
C VAL A 78 -6.40 14.96 4.09
N LEU A 79 -5.13 15.12 3.71
CA LEU A 79 -4.24 16.12 4.29
C LEU A 79 -4.69 17.57 4.01
N ILE A 80 -5.37 17.82 2.89
CA ILE A 80 -6.01 19.12 2.60
C ILE A 80 -7.25 19.30 3.46
N GLU A 81 -8.12 18.29 3.53
CA GLU A 81 -9.36 18.33 4.31
C GLU A 81 -9.08 18.52 5.82
N GLU A 82 -7.97 17.97 6.32
CA GLU A 82 -7.52 18.15 7.70
C GLU A 82 -6.73 19.46 7.92
N GLY A 83 -6.51 20.27 6.88
CA GLY A 83 -5.82 21.55 6.98
C GLY A 83 -4.31 21.46 7.24
N ILE A 84 -3.72 20.27 7.06
CA ILE A 84 -2.30 20.00 7.33
C ILE A 84 -1.42 20.60 6.24
N ILE A 85 -1.74 20.30 4.98
CA ILE A 85 -1.01 20.79 3.81
C ILE A 85 -1.98 21.59 2.94
N PRO A 86 -1.74 22.89 2.74
CA PRO A 86 -2.54 23.71 1.82
C PRO A 86 -2.53 23.11 0.42
N ARG A 87 -3.67 23.19 -0.29
CA ARG A 87 -3.82 22.63 -1.63
C ARG A 87 -2.76 23.16 -2.60
N GLU A 88 -2.36 24.41 -2.45
CA GLU A 88 -1.37 25.10 -3.29
C GLU A 88 0.05 24.57 -3.08
N LYS A 89 0.33 24.01 -1.90
CA LYS A 89 1.62 23.42 -1.53
C LYS A 89 1.60 21.90 -1.63
N MET A 90 0.50 21.32 -2.09
CA MET A 90 0.34 19.87 -2.18
C MET A 90 1.22 19.30 -3.29
N SER A 91 2.21 18.51 -2.90
CA SER A 91 3.10 17.79 -3.81
C SER A 91 3.46 16.43 -3.23
N MET A 92 3.97 15.53 -4.07
CA MET A 92 4.47 14.24 -3.59
C MET A 92 5.59 14.40 -2.55
N GLN A 93 6.44 15.40 -2.73
CA GLN A 93 7.50 15.74 -1.79
C GLN A 93 6.92 16.24 -0.46
N ALA A 94 5.88 17.08 -0.50
CA ALA A 94 5.24 17.58 0.72
C ALA A 94 4.56 16.45 1.51
N ILE A 95 3.87 15.52 0.81
CA ILE A 95 3.27 14.33 1.44
C ILE A 95 4.37 13.47 2.07
N ARG A 96 5.46 13.20 1.34
CA ARG A 96 6.58 12.40 1.85
C ARG A 96 7.20 13.04 3.09
N SER A 97 7.60 14.31 3.00
CA SER A 97 8.20 15.02 4.13
C SER A 97 7.28 15.06 5.35
N TYR A 98 5.97 15.17 5.14
CA TYR A 98 5.01 15.14 6.22
C TYR A 98 4.88 13.75 6.86
N LEU A 99 4.79 12.68 6.06
CA LEU A 99 4.70 11.31 6.55
C LEU A 99 6.00 10.85 7.23
N ASP A 100 7.16 11.30 6.75
CA ASP A 100 8.47 11.04 7.36
C ASP A 100 8.61 11.75 8.72
N ALA A 101 8.04 12.95 8.86
CA ALA A 101 8.03 13.72 10.11
C ALA A 101 7.00 13.18 11.14
N HIS A 102 6.00 12.44 10.69
CA HIS A 102 4.87 11.97 11.51
C HIS A 102 4.63 10.46 11.33
N PRO A 103 5.48 9.59 11.88
CA PRO A 103 5.40 8.13 11.70
C PRO A 103 4.11 7.48 12.24
N GLU A 104 3.33 8.20 13.04
CA GLU A 104 2.00 7.82 13.52
C GLU A 104 0.91 7.93 12.46
N ILE A 105 1.10 8.79 11.46
CA ILE A 105 0.12 9.10 10.42
C ILE A 105 0.08 8.04 9.32
N PRO A 106 1.20 7.50 8.79
CA PRO A 106 1.17 6.36 7.88
C PRO A 106 0.29 5.22 8.42
N LYS A 107 0.35 4.91 9.72
CA LYS A 107 -0.47 3.87 10.35
C LYS A 107 -1.98 4.16 10.29
N LYS A 108 -2.38 5.44 10.27
CA LYS A 108 -3.77 5.89 10.12
C LYS A 108 -4.18 6.19 8.68
N CYS A 109 -3.25 6.58 7.81
CA CYS A 109 -3.53 6.98 6.42
C CYS A 109 -3.45 5.84 5.42
N VAL A 110 -2.60 4.84 5.68
CA VAL A 110 -2.54 3.59 4.91
C VAL A 110 -3.89 2.86 4.84
N PRO A 111 -4.71 2.77 5.91
CA PRO A 111 -6.03 2.14 5.81
C PRO A 111 -7.07 2.95 5.00
N PHE A 112 -6.84 4.24 4.72
CA PHE A 112 -7.79 5.04 3.92
C PHE A 112 -7.64 4.83 2.41
N SER A 113 -6.50 4.36 1.94
CA SER A 113 -6.29 4.11 0.51
C SER A 113 -6.95 2.79 0.11
N THR A 114 -8.28 2.74 0.03
CA THR A 114 -8.99 1.47 -0.14
C THR A 114 -8.78 0.79 -1.50
N THR A 115 -8.32 1.50 -2.55
CA THR A 115 -7.79 0.84 -3.75
C THR A 115 -6.33 0.52 -3.54
N ILE A 116 -6.07 -0.67 -3.03
CA ILE A 116 -4.72 -1.20 -3.04
C ILE A 116 -4.72 -2.40 -3.97
N PRO A 117 -3.74 -2.47 -4.88
CA PRO A 117 -3.51 -3.70 -5.56
C PRO A 117 -3.29 -4.78 -4.52
N VAL A 118 -3.99 -5.91 -4.62
CA VAL A 118 -3.50 -7.13 -3.99
C VAL A 118 -2.23 -7.44 -4.78
N MET A 119 -1.14 -6.82 -4.35
CA MET A 119 0.20 -7.03 -4.83
C MET A 119 0.59 -8.39 -4.24
N CYS A 120 0.06 -9.44 -4.88
CA CYS A 120 0.47 -10.82 -4.68
C CYS A 120 1.84 -10.94 -5.31
N PHE A 121 2.74 -11.46 -4.52
CA PHE A 121 4.10 -11.10 -4.70
C PHE A 121 4.91 -12.29 -4.15
N SER A 122 5.78 -12.88 -4.97
CA SER A 122 6.42 -14.18 -4.74
C SER A 122 7.93 -14.10 -4.44
N ASN A 123 8.26 -14.45 -3.20
CA ASN A 123 9.41 -15.25 -2.76
C ASN A 123 10.42 -14.57 -1.81
N SER A 124 10.57 -15.25 -0.66
CA SER A 124 11.62 -15.15 0.36
C SER A 124 11.55 -13.92 1.28
N LYS A 125 11.33 -14.19 2.56
CA LYS A 125 11.36 -13.24 3.68
C LYS A 125 12.64 -12.39 3.65
N MET A 126 12.57 -11.23 3.04
CA MET A 126 13.67 -10.29 2.96
C MET A 126 13.11 -8.90 3.17
N THR A 127 13.68 -8.20 4.14
CA THR A 127 13.49 -6.78 4.39
C THR A 127 14.12 -6.01 3.24
N ALA A 128 13.45 -4.94 2.83
CA ALA A 128 13.79 -4.28 1.58
C ALA A 128 13.60 -2.77 1.61
N ARG A 129 14.47 -2.09 0.87
CA ARG A 129 14.43 -0.65 0.61
C ARG A 129 13.97 -0.40 -0.82
N TRP A 130 13.17 0.65 -0.99
CA TRP A 130 12.76 1.08 -2.31
C TRP A 130 13.93 1.75 -3.04
N ALA A 131 14.14 1.35 -4.30
CA ALA A 131 15.16 1.92 -5.17
C ALA A 131 14.47 2.58 -6.39
N PHE A 132 14.91 3.79 -6.72
CA PHE A 132 14.42 4.59 -7.86
C PHE A 132 14.56 3.87 -9.20
#